data_AF-A0A8T5UL70-F1
#
_entry.id   AF-A0A8T5UL70-F1
#
_cell.length_a   1.000
_cell.length_b   1.000
_cell.length_c   1.000
_cell.angle_alpha   90.00
_cell.angle_beta   90.00
_cell.angle_gamma   90.00
#
_symmetry.space_group_name_H-M   'P 1'
#
loop_
_entity.id
_entity.type
_entity.pdbx_description
1 polymer ?
#
loop_
_entity_poly.entity_id
_entity_poly.type
_entity_poly.pdbx_seq_one_letter_code
_entity_poly.pdbx_strand_id
1 'polypeptide(L)'
;CLYKFIDIILKNPSEKIISGSRYKNSNHYWQKPWKDRFLVNTIITGILNTLGLSITDAFCGLKAYECNAINDLELEINGYEIPIEIWIKSLKKGYSIFEKEVPVIYKDREAILKNAKESFLFKKGEERIEKYIQLIESLLDTPLKIKIDVFESIFSNYFNNVNDINKYNFKEIQESIFTQIRKLLVD
;
A
#
# COMPACT_ATOMS: atom_id res chain seq x y z
N CYS A 1 16.98 -14.46 0.41
CA CYS A 1 16.06 -13.33 0.63
C CYS A 1 15.81 -13.13 2.12
N LEU A 2 15.31 -14.16 2.83
CA LEU A 2 15.00 -14.07 4.27
C LEU A 2 16.20 -13.76 5.19
N TYR A 3 17.35 -14.42 5.02
CA TYR A 3 18.55 -14.12 5.81
C TYR A 3 19.00 -12.65 5.69
N LYS A 4 18.92 -12.08 4.49
CA LYS A 4 19.19 -10.65 4.27
C LYS A 4 18.17 -9.74 4.98
N PHE A 5 16.93 -10.19 5.15
CA PHE A 5 15.90 -9.44 5.88
C PHE A 5 16.15 -9.50 7.39
N ILE A 6 16.60 -10.64 7.92
CA ILE A 6 17.03 -10.76 9.33
C ILE A 6 18.23 -9.84 9.62
N ASP A 7 19.23 -9.80 8.74
CA ASP A 7 20.37 -8.89 8.90
C ASP A 7 19.93 -7.41 8.95
N ILE A 8 18.90 -7.05 8.20
CA ILE A 8 18.32 -5.70 8.23
C ILE A 8 17.66 -5.43 9.57
N ILE A 9 16.92 -6.39 10.11
CA ILE A 9 16.32 -6.28 11.45
C ILE A 9 17.41 -6.03 12.50
N LEU A 10 18.46 -6.85 12.49
CA LEU A 10 19.56 -6.72 13.45
C LEU A 10 20.33 -5.41 13.31
N LYS A 11 20.41 -4.82 12.11
CA LYS A 11 21.08 -3.53 11.86
C LYS A 11 20.23 -2.30 12.16
N ASN A 12 18.93 -2.48 12.41
CA ASN A 12 17.99 -1.37 12.65
C ASN A 12 17.23 -1.57 13.97
N PRO A 13 17.91 -1.75 15.12
CA PRO A 13 17.26 -2.09 16.39
C PRO A 13 16.37 -0.96 16.96
N SER A 14 16.52 0.28 16.48
CA SER A 14 15.69 1.42 16.85
C SER A 14 14.34 1.45 16.14
N GLU A 15 14.18 0.69 15.06
CA GLU A 15 12.97 0.69 14.25
C GLU A 15 11.89 -0.19 14.89
N LYS A 16 10.70 0.36 15.07
CA LYS A 16 9.56 -0.41 15.56
C LYS A 16 8.94 -1.28 14.48
N ILE A 17 9.03 -0.81 13.23
CA ILE A 17 8.53 -1.53 12.06
C ILE A 17 9.59 -1.53 10.96
N ILE A 18 9.90 -2.72 10.47
CA ILE A 18 10.71 -2.89 9.26
C ILE A 18 9.81 -3.48 8.19
N SER A 19 9.53 -2.70 7.16
CA SER A 19 8.65 -3.09 6.07
C SER A 19 9.46 -3.36 4.81
N GLY A 20 9.14 -4.46 4.13
CA GLY A 20 9.45 -4.57 2.72
C GLY A 20 8.70 -3.50 1.92
N SER A 21 9.24 -3.14 0.77
CA SER A 21 8.57 -2.33 -0.23
C SER A 21 8.86 -2.85 -1.63
N ARG A 22 7.79 -3.19 -2.34
CA ARG A 22 7.80 -3.65 -3.73
C ARG A 22 8.07 -2.51 -4.70
N TYR A 23 7.81 -1.27 -4.29
CA TYR A 23 7.78 -0.10 -5.17
C TYR A 23 8.92 0.88 -4.89
N LYS A 24 9.82 0.58 -3.94
CA LYS A 24 11.00 1.39 -3.61
C LYS A 24 12.09 1.37 -4.69
N ASN A 25 12.22 0.28 -5.46
CA ASN A 25 13.22 0.16 -6.53
C ASN A 25 12.67 -0.60 -7.75
N SER A 26 12.73 0.03 -8.92
CA SER A 26 12.25 -0.52 -10.19
C SER A 26 13.09 -1.65 -10.77
N ASN A 27 14.34 -1.81 -10.31
CA ASN A 27 15.28 -2.81 -10.80
C ASN A 27 15.12 -4.18 -10.12
N HIS A 28 14.29 -4.29 -9.07
CA HIS A 28 14.00 -5.58 -8.44
C HIS A 28 12.93 -6.35 -9.21
N TYR A 29 12.93 -7.69 -9.08
CA TYR A 29 12.07 -8.61 -9.83
C TYR A 29 10.62 -8.10 -9.93
N TRP A 30 10.29 -7.55 -11.08
CA TRP A 30 8.94 -7.15 -11.41
C TRP A 30 8.21 -8.35 -11.97
N GLN A 31 7.30 -8.91 -11.18
CA GLN A 31 6.19 -9.68 -11.71
C GLN A 31 5.05 -8.68 -11.92
N LYS A 32 4.38 -8.70 -13.07
CA LYS A 32 3.22 -7.82 -13.36
C LYS A 32 2.23 -7.93 -12.19
N PRO A 33 2.20 -6.96 -11.25
CA PRO A 33 1.22 -6.97 -10.18
C PRO A 33 -0.14 -6.93 -10.83
N TRP A 34 -1.14 -7.44 -10.14
CA TRP A 34 -2.48 -7.12 -10.58
C TRP A 34 -2.63 -5.60 -10.47
N LYS A 35 -3.02 -4.96 -11.57
CA LYS A 35 -3.07 -3.50 -11.67
C LYS A 35 -3.95 -2.89 -10.58
N ASP A 36 -5.04 -3.58 -10.23
CA ASP A 36 -5.93 -3.20 -9.13
C ASP A 36 -5.14 -3.11 -7.81
N ARG A 37 -4.34 -4.13 -7.47
CA ARG A 37 -3.53 -4.15 -6.26
C ARG A 37 -2.47 -3.05 -6.25
N PHE A 38 -1.86 -2.76 -7.40
CA PHE A 38 -0.91 -1.65 -7.49
C PHE A 38 -1.60 -0.30 -7.27
N LEU A 39 -2.72 -0.05 -7.94
CA LEU A 39 -3.45 1.22 -7.83
C LEU A 39 -4.09 1.41 -6.46
N VAL A 40 -4.78 0.40 -5.92
CA VAL A 40 -5.32 0.43 -4.54
C VAL A 40 -4.19 0.70 -3.56
N ASN A 41 -3.08 -0.04 -3.63
CA ASN A 41 -1.94 0.20 -2.75
C ASN A 41 -1.42 1.64 -2.89
N THR A 42 -1.26 2.12 -4.12
CA THR A 42 -0.72 3.45 -4.39
C THR A 42 -1.65 4.54 -3.84
N ILE A 43 -2.95 4.42 -4.05
CA ILE A 43 -3.92 5.38 -3.54
C ILE A 43 -3.88 5.42 -2.00
N ILE A 44 -4.02 4.27 -1.35
CA ILE A 44 -4.00 4.20 0.11
C ILE A 44 -2.66 4.65 0.70
N THR A 45 -1.53 4.28 0.08
CA THR A 45 -0.20 4.76 0.49
C THR A 45 -0.12 6.29 0.38
N GLY A 46 -0.68 6.88 -0.68
CA GLY A 46 -0.74 8.32 -0.86
C GLY A 46 -1.52 9.01 0.25
N ILE A 47 -2.70 8.49 0.60
CA ILE A 47 -3.56 9.01 1.69
C ILE A 47 -2.82 8.89 3.03
N LEU A 48 -2.26 7.73 3.34
CA LEU A 48 -1.49 7.52 4.57
C LEU A 48 -0.31 8.49 4.69
N ASN A 49 0.35 8.82 3.57
CA ASN A 49 1.44 9.79 3.56
C ASN A 49 0.95 11.24 3.78
N THR A 50 -0.28 11.60 3.42
CA THR A 50 -0.82 12.93 3.77
C THR A 50 -1.10 13.07 5.26
N LEU A 51 -1.26 11.95 5.97
CA LEU A 51 -1.43 11.92 7.42
C LEU A 51 -0.09 12.04 8.19
N GLY A 52 1.05 12.04 7.49
CA GLY A 52 2.38 12.20 8.10
C GLY A 52 3.29 10.99 7.97
N LEU A 53 2.87 9.93 7.29
CA LEU A 53 3.76 8.82 6.93
C LEU A 53 4.64 9.17 5.72
N SER A 54 5.70 8.39 5.53
CA SER A 54 6.60 8.50 4.36
C SER A 54 6.97 7.12 3.83
N ILE A 55 5.94 6.34 3.49
CA ILE A 55 6.07 4.96 3.01
C ILE A 55 5.81 4.86 1.50
N THR A 56 6.29 3.78 0.90
CA THR A 56 6.15 3.50 -0.54
C THR A 56 5.26 2.29 -0.82
N ASP A 57 4.99 1.44 0.18
CA ASP A 57 4.18 0.23 0.02
C ASP A 57 3.38 -0.14 1.28
N ALA A 58 2.17 0.42 1.41
CA ALA A 58 1.30 0.18 2.55
C ALA A 58 0.94 -1.31 2.75
N PHE A 59 0.80 -2.08 1.66
CA PHE A 59 0.33 -3.47 1.70
C PHE A 59 1.43 -4.51 1.46
N CYS A 60 2.71 -4.17 1.61
CA CYS A 60 3.75 -5.19 1.54
C CYS A 60 3.57 -6.23 2.66
N GLY A 61 3.49 -7.51 2.30
CA GLY A 61 3.31 -8.59 3.29
C GLY A 61 4.59 -9.02 4.01
N LEU A 62 5.77 -8.64 3.50
CA LEU A 62 7.03 -8.92 4.18
C LEU A 62 7.31 -7.80 5.17
N LYS A 63 7.00 -8.02 6.46
CA LYS A 63 7.21 -7.05 7.54
C LYS A 63 7.78 -7.74 8.77
N ALA A 64 8.52 -6.99 9.57
CA ALA A 64 8.92 -7.35 10.91
C ALA A 64 8.50 -6.24 11.87
N TYR A 65 8.10 -6.64 13.07
CA TYR A 65 7.66 -5.74 14.13
C TYR A 65 8.42 -6.04 15.40
N GLU A 66 8.75 -5.01 16.16
CA GLU A 66 9.18 -5.19 17.54
C GLU A 66 8.01 -5.71 18.38
N CYS A 67 8.25 -6.73 19.22
CA CYS A 67 7.17 -7.44 19.91
C CYS A 67 6.34 -6.55 20.83
N ASN A 68 6.97 -5.65 21.59
CA ASN A 68 6.23 -4.74 22.46
C ASN A 68 5.46 -3.71 21.63
N ALA A 69 6.07 -3.17 20.57
CA ALA A 69 5.40 -2.23 19.67
C ALA A 69 4.14 -2.82 19.04
N ILE A 70 4.19 -4.03 18.46
CA ILE A 70 3.00 -4.62 17.84
C ILE A 70 1.90 -4.93 18.85
N ASN A 71 2.25 -5.33 20.08
CA ASN A 71 1.29 -5.55 21.15
C ASN A 71 0.65 -4.25 21.63
N ASP A 72 1.42 -3.17 21.73
CA ASP A 72 0.96 -1.83 22.15
C ASP A 72 0.07 -1.13 21.10
N LEU A 73 -0.02 -1.66 19.87
CA LEU A 73 -1.01 -1.21 18.89
C LEU A 73 -2.43 -1.74 19.16
N GLU A 74 -2.61 -2.75 20.01
CA GLU A 74 -3.93 -3.30 20.36
C GLU A 74 -4.81 -3.55 19.11
N LEU A 75 -4.28 -4.30 18.13
CA LEU A 75 -4.94 -4.48 16.84
C LEU A 75 -6.26 -5.26 16.98
N GLU A 76 -7.31 -4.78 16.32
CA GLU A 76 -8.65 -5.40 16.36
C GLU A 76 -9.04 -6.02 15.01
N ILE A 77 -8.43 -5.54 13.92
CA ILE A 77 -8.81 -5.95 12.57
C ILE A 77 -8.29 -7.34 12.24
N ASN A 78 -9.21 -8.21 11.81
CA ASN A 78 -8.93 -9.57 11.38
C ASN A 78 -9.18 -9.76 9.87
N GLY A 79 -8.53 -8.94 9.04
CA GLY A 79 -8.74 -8.91 7.59
C GLY A 79 -7.54 -8.38 6.78
N TYR A 80 -7.70 -8.29 5.46
CA TYR A 80 -6.66 -7.77 4.55
C TYR A 80 -6.32 -6.29 4.79
N GLU A 81 -7.20 -5.59 5.48
CA GLU A 81 -7.09 -4.19 5.88
C GLU A 81 -6.22 -3.96 7.13
N ILE A 82 -5.74 -5.01 7.81
CA ILE A 82 -4.87 -4.88 9.00
C ILE A 82 -3.66 -3.95 8.81
N PRO A 83 -3.00 -3.83 7.62
CA PRO A 83 -1.89 -2.89 7.47
C PRO A 83 -2.31 -1.44 7.69
N ILE A 84 -3.56 -1.06 7.38
CA ILE A 84 -4.06 0.31 7.58
C ILE A 84 -4.11 0.65 9.07
N GLU A 85 -4.67 -0.25 9.89
CA GLU A 85 -4.71 -0.08 11.35
C GLU A 85 -3.31 0.03 11.93
N ILE A 86 -2.40 -0.84 11.49
CA ILE A 86 -1.00 -0.79 11.90
C ILE A 86 -0.42 0.58 11.59
N TRP A 87 -0.58 1.09 10.37
CA TRP A 87 0.01 2.38 9.98
C TRP A 87 -0.56 3.56 10.75
N ILE A 88 -1.89 3.64 10.91
CA ILE A 88 -2.53 4.74 11.63
C ILE A 88 -2.19 4.71 13.12
N LYS A 89 -2.26 3.55 13.76
CA LYS A 89 -1.92 3.44 15.18
C LYS A 89 -0.42 3.67 15.43
N SER A 90 0.45 3.22 14.51
CA SER A 90 1.89 3.51 14.56
C SER A 90 2.19 5.00 14.44
N LEU A 91 1.48 5.70 13.55
CA LEU A 91 1.56 7.15 13.41
C LEU A 91 1.14 7.85 14.71
N LYS A 92 0.00 7.46 15.29
CA LYS A 92 -0.50 8.00 16.57
C LYS A 92 0.49 7.77 17.73
N LYS A 93 1.23 6.65 17.72
CA LYS A 93 2.24 6.30 18.72
C LYS A 93 3.65 6.83 18.40
N GLY A 94 3.86 7.50 17.26
CA GLY A 94 5.16 8.04 16.86
C GLY A 94 6.23 6.98 16.57
N TYR A 95 5.83 5.82 16.06
CA TYR A 95 6.75 4.71 15.78
C TYR A 95 7.71 5.01 14.61
N SER A 96 8.96 4.60 14.77
CA SER A 96 9.98 4.58 13.74
C SER A 96 9.72 3.45 12.72
N ILE A 97 9.81 3.80 11.44
CA ILE A 97 9.51 2.90 10.32
C ILE A 97 10.68 2.92 9.33
N PHE A 98 11.18 1.74 8.98
CA PHE A 98 12.17 1.56 7.92
C PHE A 98 11.64 0.70 6.78
N GLU A 99 11.79 1.19 5.54
CA GLU A 99 11.45 0.40 4.35
C GLU A 99 12.69 -0.19 3.67
N LYS A 100 12.67 -1.48 3.35
CA LYS A 100 13.63 -2.14 2.46
C LYS A 100 12.99 -2.52 1.14
N GLU A 101 13.65 -2.25 0.02
CA GLU A 101 13.25 -2.77 -1.28
C GLU A 101 13.19 -4.32 -1.31
N VAL A 102 12.09 -4.87 -1.81
CA VAL A 102 11.88 -6.32 -1.95
C VAL A 102 11.28 -6.63 -3.32
N PRO A 103 11.51 -7.82 -3.88
CA PRO A 103 10.92 -8.20 -5.16
C PRO A 103 9.39 -8.27 -5.12
N VAL A 104 8.76 -8.00 -6.25
CA VAL A 104 7.32 -8.19 -6.45
C VAL A 104 7.06 -9.67 -6.73
N ILE A 105 6.42 -10.38 -5.80
CA ILE A 105 6.15 -11.82 -5.92
C ILE A 105 4.63 -12.07 -5.85
N TYR A 106 4.08 -12.71 -6.89
CA TYR A 106 2.70 -13.18 -6.94
C TYR A 106 2.69 -14.67 -7.32
N LYS A 107 2.38 -15.53 -6.34
CA LYS A 107 2.17 -16.96 -6.59
C LYS A 107 0.88 -17.15 -7.40
N ASP A 108 0.90 -18.06 -8.38
CA ASP A 108 -0.28 -18.50 -9.14
C ASP A 108 -1.00 -17.42 -9.98
N ARG A 109 -0.28 -16.36 -10.37
CA ARG A 109 -0.83 -15.27 -11.21
C ARG A 109 -1.54 -15.78 -12.46
N GLU A 110 -0.91 -16.67 -13.21
CA GLU A 110 -1.45 -17.18 -14.48
C GLU A 110 -2.71 -18.02 -14.29
N ALA A 111 -2.75 -18.83 -13.23
CA ALA A 111 -3.92 -19.64 -12.88
C ALA A 111 -5.12 -18.75 -12.55
N ILE A 112 -4.91 -17.63 -11.87
CA ILE A 112 -5.98 -16.71 -11.51
C ILE A 112 -6.44 -15.86 -12.71
N LEU A 113 -5.51 -15.42 -13.57
CA LEU A 113 -5.85 -14.65 -14.77
C LEU A 113 -6.57 -15.46 -15.83
N LYS A 114 -6.38 -16.79 -15.87
CA LYS A 114 -7.04 -17.67 -16.85
C LYS A 114 -8.57 -17.61 -16.79
N ASN A 115 -9.14 -17.28 -15.62
CA ASN A 115 -10.59 -17.28 -15.37
C ASN A 115 -11.15 -15.90 -15.00
N ALA A 116 -10.32 -14.86 -14.88
CA ALA A 116 -10.76 -13.53 -14.48
C ALA A 116 -11.11 -12.68 -15.71
N LYS A 117 -12.34 -12.16 -15.77
CA LYS A 117 -12.69 -11.10 -16.73
C LYS A 117 -12.03 -9.78 -16.29
N GLU A 118 -11.53 -8.98 -17.22
CA GLU A 118 -10.90 -7.70 -16.88
C GLU A 118 -11.85 -6.81 -16.07
N SER A 119 -13.11 -6.64 -16.53
CA SER A 119 -14.18 -5.91 -15.81
C SER A 119 -14.42 -6.38 -14.37
N PHE A 120 -14.15 -7.64 -14.06
CA PHE A 120 -14.28 -8.19 -12.70
C PHE A 120 -13.13 -7.75 -11.77
N LEU A 121 -11.94 -7.50 -12.31
CA LEU A 121 -10.81 -6.96 -11.55
C LEU A 121 -11.00 -5.47 -11.23
N PHE A 122 -11.67 -4.71 -12.11
CA PHE A 122 -11.97 -3.30 -11.93
C PHE A 122 -12.92 -3.05 -10.75
N LYS A 123 -14.10 -3.70 -10.75
CA LYS A 123 -15.14 -3.43 -9.75
C LYS A 123 -14.69 -3.69 -8.30
N LYS A 124 -13.80 -4.67 -8.10
CA LYS A 124 -13.24 -4.97 -6.77
C LYS A 124 -12.16 -3.99 -6.32
N GLY A 125 -11.57 -3.20 -7.22
CA GLY A 125 -10.58 -2.19 -6.87
C GLY A 125 -11.21 -1.01 -6.15
N GLU A 126 -12.25 -0.46 -6.75
CA GLU A 126 -13.04 0.67 -6.22
C GLU A 126 -13.70 0.30 -4.89
N GLU A 127 -14.41 -0.83 -4.82
CA GLU A 127 -15.02 -1.35 -3.58
C GLU A 127 -14.00 -1.48 -2.43
N ARG A 128 -12.74 -1.85 -2.73
CA ARG A 128 -11.67 -1.90 -1.72
C ARG A 128 -11.24 -0.51 -1.28
N ILE A 129 -11.11 0.44 -2.19
CA ILE A 129 -10.75 1.83 -1.84
C ILE A 129 -11.80 2.41 -0.91
N GLU A 130 -13.09 2.28 -1.25
CA GLU A 130 -14.18 2.76 -0.41
C GLU A 130 -14.10 2.15 0.99
N LYS A 131 -13.99 0.82 1.08
CA LYS A 131 -13.83 0.11 2.35
C LYS A 131 -12.63 0.64 3.15
N TYR A 132 -11.49 0.84 2.50
CA TYR A 132 -10.26 1.26 3.15
C TYR A 132 -10.29 2.72 3.59
N ILE A 133 -10.95 3.61 2.82
CA ILE A 133 -11.17 5.00 3.23
C ILE A 133 -12.07 5.07 4.45
N GLN A 134 -13.21 4.38 4.44
CA GLN A 134 -14.11 4.32 5.59
C GLN A 134 -13.40 3.83 6.85
N LEU A 135 -12.52 2.83 6.69
CA LEU A 135 -11.69 2.36 7.79
C LEU A 135 -10.70 3.43 8.28
N ILE A 136 -10.01 4.12 7.37
CA ILE A 136 -9.08 5.21 7.74
C ILE A 136 -9.83 6.29 8.52
N GLU A 137 -10.99 6.72 8.04
CA GLU A 137 -11.84 7.72 8.71
C GLU A 137 -12.27 7.27 10.10
N SER A 138 -12.71 6.02 10.22
CA SER A 138 -13.08 5.43 11.51
C SER A 138 -11.91 5.35 12.47
N LEU A 139 -10.70 5.05 12.00
CA LEU A 139 -9.50 4.98 12.84
C LEU A 139 -8.97 6.37 13.22
N LEU A 140 -9.30 7.41 12.45
CA LEU A 140 -8.93 8.80 12.73
C LEU A 140 -9.96 9.54 13.58
N ASP A 141 -11.18 9.02 13.72
CA ASP A 141 -12.35 9.74 14.23
C ASP A 141 -12.58 11.07 13.50
N THR A 142 -12.24 11.13 12.22
CA THR A 142 -12.37 12.35 11.40
C THR A 142 -12.57 11.96 9.93
N PRO A 143 -13.57 12.53 9.23
CA PRO A 143 -13.77 12.25 7.81
C PRO A 143 -12.64 12.85 6.97
N LEU A 144 -12.23 12.12 5.94
CA LEU A 144 -11.37 12.66 4.90
C LEU A 144 -12.25 13.53 3.99
N LYS A 145 -11.82 14.75 3.69
CA LYS A 145 -12.56 15.67 2.81
C LYS A 145 -12.46 15.28 1.32
N ILE A 146 -12.69 14.02 0.97
CA ILE A 146 -12.53 13.51 -0.39
C ILE A 146 -13.82 12.87 -0.88
N LYS A 147 -14.16 13.11 -2.15
CA LYS A 147 -15.23 12.38 -2.83
C LYS A 147 -14.69 11.10 -3.46
N ILE A 148 -15.39 9.99 -3.28
CA ILE A 148 -15.03 8.67 -3.82
C ILE A 148 -14.81 8.71 -5.34
N ASP A 149 -15.64 9.45 -6.09
CA ASP A 149 -15.57 9.60 -7.55
C ASP A 149 -14.18 10.06 -8.05
N VAL A 150 -13.41 10.74 -7.20
CA VAL A 150 -12.04 11.17 -7.53
C VAL A 150 -11.11 9.96 -7.67
N PHE A 151 -11.29 8.93 -6.86
CA PHE A 151 -10.51 7.71 -6.92
C PHE A 151 -10.92 6.82 -8.09
N GLU A 152 -12.21 6.77 -8.43
CA GLU A 152 -12.70 6.11 -9.66
C GLU A 152 -12.08 6.74 -10.91
N SER A 153 -11.95 8.07 -10.93
CA SER A 153 -11.27 8.80 -12.01
C SER A 153 -9.77 8.45 -12.09
N ILE A 154 -9.06 8.42 -10.96
CA ILE A 154 -7.65 7.98 -10.93
C ILE A 154 -7.53 6.54 -11.43
N PHE A 155 -8.42 5.64 -10.99
CA PHE A 155 -8.44 4.25 -11.41
C PHE A 155 -8.62 4.12 -12.92
N SER A 156 -9.63 4.80 -13.47
CA SER A 156 -9.95 4.82 -14.90
C SER A 156 -8.81 5.39 -15.75
N ASN A 157 -8.10 6.41 -15.26
CA ASN A 157 -6.98 7.02 -15.98
C ASN A 157 -5.78 6.07 -16.17
N TYR A 158 -5.45 5.26 -15.16
CA TYR A 158 -4.24 4.40 -15.18
C TYR A 158 -4.51 2.93 -15.51
N PHE A 159 -5.77 2.53 -15.67
CA PHE A 159 -6.18 1.15 -15.92
C PHE A 159 -7.03 1.06 -17.20
N ASN A 160 -6.41 1.21 -18.37
CA ASN A 160 -7.12 1.05 -19.65
C ASN A 160 -6.82 -0.30 -20.36
N ASN A 161 -5.65 -0.91 -20.10
CA ASN A 161 -5.21 -2.19 -20.68
C ASN A 161 -4.32 -2.95 -19.69
N VAL A 162 -4.21 -4.29 -19.71
CA VAL A 162 -3.35 -5.06 -18.77
C VAL A 162 -1.84 -4.71 -18.82
N ASN A 163 -1.36 -3.99 -19.85
CA ASN A 163 0.07 -3.68 -20.04
C ASN A 163 0.51 -2.27 -19.60
N ASP A 164 -0.41 -1.34 -19.31
CA ASP A 164 -0.01 0.07 -19.05
C ASP A 164 0.75 0.28 -17.74
N ILE A 165 0.81 -0.70 -16.85
CA ILE A 165 1.62 -0.63 -15.64
C ILE A 165 2.68 -1.72 -15.70
N ASN A 166 3.93 -1.29 -15.78
CA ASN A 166 5.07 -2.17 -15.94
C ASN A 166 6.29 -1.60 -15.19
N LYS A 167 7.39 -2.38 -15.18
CA LYS A 167 8.61 -2.02 -14.46
C LYS A 167 9.23 -0.67 -14.85
N TYR A 168 8.90 -0.14 -16.03
CA TYR A 168 9.47 1.10 -16.55
C TYR A 168 8.69 2.35 -16.13
N ASN A 169 7.39 2.24 -15.87
CA ASN A 169 6.52 3.40 -15.64
C ASN A 169 5.78 3.40 -14.29
N PHE A 170 5.78 2.29 -13.53
CA PHE A 170 5.02 2.25 -12.27
C PHE A 170 5.43 3.33 -11.27
N LYS A 171 6.71 3.71 -11.23
CA LYS A 171 7.22 4.72 -10.29
C LYS A 171 6.69 6.11 -10.64
N GLU A 172 6.70 6.48 -11.91
CA GLU A 172 6.14 7.73 -12.40
C GLU A 172 4.63 7.80 -12.13
N ILE A 173 3.91 6.71 -12.38
CA ILE A 173 2.48 6.60 -12.05
C ILE A 173 2.26 6.79 -10.55
N GLN A 174 3.07 6.14 -9.71
CA GLN A 174 2.98 6.24 -8.25
C GLN A 174 3.19 7.69 -7.77
N GLU A 175 4.23 8.35 -8.26
CA GLU A 175 4.55 9.75 -7.92
C GLU A 175 3.45 10.72 -8.40
N SER A 176 2.86 10.47 -9.57
CA SER A 176 1.74 11.26 -10.08
C SER A 176 0.51 11.13 -9.19
N ILE A 177 0.14 9.90 -8.82
CA ILE A 177 -1.00 9.66 -7.91
C ILE A 177 -0.75 10.27 -6.53
N PHE A 178 0.45 10.11 -5.95
CA PHE A 178 0.79 10.77 -4.67
C PHE A 178 0.68 12.29 -4.75
N THR A 179 1.05 12.88 -5.88
CA THR A 179 0.93 14.33 -6.08
C THR A 179 -0.52 14.76 -6.21
N GLN A 180 -1.36 14.00 -6.92
CA GLN A 180 -2.80 14.26 -7.00
C GLN A 180 -3.46 14.16 -5.62
N ILE A 181 -3.18 13.09 -4.86
CA ILE A 181 -3.75 12.89 -3.51
C ILE A 181 -3.33 14.00 -2.54
N ARG A 182 -2.04 14.39 -2.55
CA ARG A 182 -1.58 15.51 -1.71
C ARG A 182 -2.34 16.80 -1.99
N LYS A 183 -2.59 17.12 -3.26
CA LYS A 183 -3.39 18.31 -3.62
C LYS A 183 -4.83 18.21 -3.13
N LEU A 184 -5.42 17.02 -3.15
CA LEU A 184 -6.82 16.81 -2.74
C LEU A 184 -7.04 16.88 -1.23
N LEU A 185 -6.01 16.59 -0.42
CA LEU A 185 -6.13 16.37 1.02
C LEU A 185 -5.47 17.44 1.90
N VAL A 186 -4.68 18.34 1.31
CA VAL A 186 -3.99 19.42 2.04
C VAL A 186 -4.77 20.75 1.96
N ASP A 187 -5.80 20.83 1.10
CA ASP A 187 -6.75 21.95 0.99
C ASP A 187 -7.98 21.76 1.92
#